data_AF-A0A7S2YCL4-F1
#
_entry.id   AF-A0A7S2YCL4-F1
#
_cell.length_a   1.000
_cell.length_b   1.000
_cell.length_c   1.000
_cell.angle_alpha   90.00
_cell.angle_beta   90.00
_cell.angle_gamma   90.00
#
_symmetry.space_group_name_H-M   'P 1'
#
loop_
_entity.id
_entity.type
_entity.pdbx_description
1 polymer ?
#
loop_
_entity_poly.entity_id
_entity_poly.type
_entity_poly.pdbx_seq_one_letter_code
_entity_poly.pdbx_strand_id
1 'polypeptide(L)'
;SVGLGEDISWDLAMIEKFQVQIHGFDPTPKSADFIQGQVTAIPRPMQKFLYTKEGLAKEAGSMVFTKPKDKDHVSMRLGSHDGLGEQVTVPVSSLKDWMTKFHHQHLDILKIDIEG
;
A
#
# COMPACT_ATOMS: atom_id res chain seq x y z
N SER A 1 -2.98 5.98 -4.15
CA SER A 1 -3.49 5.65 -2.81
C SER A 1 -2.40 4.92 -2.07
N VAL A 2 -1.94 5.45 -0.94
CA VAL A 2 -0.81 4.90 -0.17
C VAL A 2 -1.32 4.55 1.22
N GLY A 3 -1.01 3.34 1.67
CA GLY A 3 -1.59 2.76 2.88
C GLY A 3 -3.04 2.36 2.63
N LEU A 4 -3.20 1.12 2.18
CA LEU A 4 -4.48 0.54 1.77
C LEU A 4 -5.11 -0.25 2.91
N GLY A 5 -4.29 -0.92 3.73
CA GLY A 5 -4.77 -1.76 4.82
C GLY A 5 -5.75 -2.83 4.32
N GLU A 6 -6.85 -2.98 5.04
CA GLU A 6 -7.93 -3.92 4.74
C GLU A 6 -9.23 -3.20 4.32
N ASP A 7 -9.13 -1.94 3.89
CA ASP A 7 -10.27 -1.18 3.39
C ASP A 7 -9.86 -0.33 2.18
N ILE A 8 -10.32 -0.75 1.00
CA ILE A 8 -10.15 -0.04 -0.27
C ILE A 8 -11.48 0.49 -0.82
N SER A 9 -12.51 0.60 0.03
CA SER A 9 -13.86 1.03 -0.38
C SER A 9 -13.86 2.41 -1.05
N TRP A 10 -13.06 3.35 -0.55
CA TRP A 10 -12.88 4.66 -1.17
C TRP A 10 -12.28 4.56 -2.58
N ASP A 11 -11.25 3.73 -2.74
CA ASP A 11 -10.59 3.52 -4.03
C ASP A 11 -11.56 2.90 -5.05
N LEU A 12 -12.32 1.88 -4.65
CA LEU A 12 -13.32 1.24 -5.50
C LEU A 12 -14.44 2.22 -5.88
N ALA A 13 -14.93 3.02 -4.94
CA ALA A 13 -15.95 4.04 -5.21
C ALA A 13 -15.46 5.11 -6.20
N MET A 14 -14.18 5.49 -6.13
CA MET A 14 -13.57 6.43 -7.08
C MET A 14 -13.51 5.84 -8.49
N ILE A 15 -13.11 4.58 -8.63
CA ILE A 15 -13.11 3.86 -9.91
C ILE A 15 -14.54 3.77 -10.47
N GLU A 16 -15.51 3.37 -9.66
CA GLU A 16 -16.90 3.22 -10.09
C GLU A 16 -17.49 4.56 -10.57
N LYS A 17 -17.39 5.59 -9.73
CA LYS A 17 -18.04 6.89 -9.97
C LYS A 17 -17.38 7.71 -11.07
N PHE A 18 -16.05 7.71 -11.13
CA PHE A 18 -15.29 8.59 -12.02
C PHE A 18 -14.58 7.86 -13.14
N GLN A 19 -14.62 6.52 -13.16
CA GLN A 19 -13.98 5.71 -14.19
C GLN A 19 -12.47 5.94 -14.29
N VAL A 20 -11.85 6.36 -13.18
CA VAL A 20 -10.41 6.67 -13.08
C VAL A 20 -9.59 5.42 -12.80
N GLN A 21 -8.28 5.51 -13.08
CA GLN A 21 -7.30 4.52 -12.68
C GLN A 21 -6.71 4.88 -11.32
N ILE A 22 -6.54 3.88 -10.45
CA ILE A 22 -5.91 4.07 -9.14
C ILE A 22 -4.68 3.19 -9.05
N HIS A 23 -3.56 3.81 -8.72
CA HIS A 23 -2.37 3.10 -8.26
C HIS A 23 -2.41 3.02 -6.74
N GLY A 24 -2.52 1.80 -6.21
CA GLY A 24 -2.55 1.48 -4.80
C GLY A 24 -1.20 0.93 -4.31
N PHE A 25 -0.73 1.41 -3.17
CA PHE A 25 0.56 1.06 -2.58
C PHE A 25 0.41 0.68 -1.12
N ASP A 26 0.78 -0.55 -0.77
CA ASP A 26 0.88 -0.99 0.62
C ASP A 26 1.93 -2.11 0.73
N PRO A 27 2.93 -2.00 1.62
CA PRO A 27 3.93 -3.05 1.78
C PRO A 27 3.44 -4.23 2.64
N THR A 28 2.36 -4.06 3.39
CA THR A 28 1.94 -4.97 4.46
C THR A 28 1.47 -6.29 3.89
N PRO A 29 2.04 -7.44 4.31
CA PRO A 29 1.60 -8.75 3.82
C PRO A 29 0.09 -9.00 3.99
N LYS A 30 -0.47 -8.60 5.14
CA LYS A 30 -1.91 -8.73 5.41
C LYS A 30 -2.78 -7.92 4.43
N SER A 31 -2.36 -6.69 4.11
CA SER A 31 -3.04 -5.87 3.10
C SER A 31 -2.97 -6.52 1.72
N ALA A 32 -1.81 -7.08 1.35
CA ALA A 32 -1.65 -7.79 0.08
C ALA A 32 -2.65 -8.95 -0.08
N ASP A 33 -2.81 -9.77 0.95
CA ASP A 33 -3.73 -10.91 0.95
C ASP A 33 -5.19 -10.44 0.78
N PHE A 34 -5.58 -9.39 1.52
CA PHE A 34 -6.90 -8.78 1.39
C PHE A 34 -7.16 -8.24 -0.02
N ILE A 35 -6.24 -7.43 -0.56
CA ILE A 35 -6.38 -6.81 -1.87
C ILE A 35 -6.45 -7.87 -2.97
N GLN A 36 -5.64 -8.92 -2.89
CA GLN A 36 -5.67 -10.01 -3.86
C GLN A 36 -7.03 -10.72 -3.88
N GLY A 37 -7.65 -10.91 -2.71
CA GLY A 37 -9.02 -11.42 -2.58
C GLY A 37 -10.07 -10.51 -3.21
N GLN A 38 -9.93 -9.18 -3.08
CA GLN A 38 -10.87 -8.23 -3.66
C GLN A 38 -10.70 -8.09 -5.18
N VAL A 39 -9.47 -7.92 -5.66
CA VAL A 39 -9.17 -7.67 -7.07
C VAL A 39 -9.51 -8.87 -7.95
N THR A 40 -9.42 -10.09 -7.42
CA THR A 40 -9.82 -11.32 -8.14
C THR A 40 -11.34 -11.40 -8.37
N ALA A 41 -12.15 -10.71 -7.56
CA ALA A 41 -13.61 -10.64 -7.73
C ALA A 41 -14.05 -9.59 -8.77
N ILE A 42 -13.16 -8.69 -9.19
CA ILE A 42 -13.47 -7.61 -10.14
C ILE A 42 -13.34 -8.14 -11.58
N PRO A 43 -14.37 -7.96 -12.45
CA PRO A 43 -14.28 -8.33 -13.87
C PRO A 43 -13.10 -7.64 -14.57
N ARG A 44 -12.33 -8.38 -15.38
CA ARG A 44 -11.13 -7.86 -16.08
C ARG A 44 -11.31 -6.52 -16.81
N PRO A 45 -12.42 -6.24 -17.53
CA PRO A 45 -12.62 -4.94 -18.18
C PRO A 45 -12.67 -3.75 -17.20
N MET A 46 -12.87 -4.02 -15.91
CA MET A 46 -12.99 -3.04 -14.83
C MET A 46 -11.77 -3.02 -13.88
N GLN A 47 -10.69 -3.73 -14.19
CA GLN A 47 -9.45 -3.69 -13.39
C GLN A 47 -8.70 -2.37 -13.60
N LYS A 48 -9.23 -1.30 -13.00
CA LYS A 48 -8.62 0.03 -12.92
C LYS A 48 -7.85 0.25 -11.62
N PHE A 49 -7.86 -0.73 -10.71
CA PHE A 49 -7.07 -0.74 -9.49
C PHE A 49 -5.76 -1.49 -9.73
N LEU A 50 -4.63 -0.78 -9.73
CA LEU A 50 -3.29 -1.33 -9.88
C LEU A 50 -2.58 -1.37 -8.54
N TYR A 51 -2.40 -2.56 -7.99
CA TYR A 51 -1.73 -2.77 -6.71
C TYR A 51 -0.22 -2.96 -6.88
N THR A 52 0.56 -2.25 -6.07
CA THR A 52 2.01 -2.41 -5.92
C THR A 52 2.34 -2.66 -4.44
N LYS A 53 3.02 -3.77 -4.15
CA LYS A 53 3.41 -4.15 -2.79
C LYS A 53 4.70 -3.43 -2.37
N GLU A 54 4.63 -2.11 -2.21
CA GLU A 54 5.74 -1.24 -1.79
C GLU A 54 5.21 -0.16 -0.82
N GLY A 55 6.05 0.25 0.14
CA GLY A 55 5.77 1.37 1.04
C GLY A 55 6.34 2.70 0.52
N LEU A 56 5.81 3.81 1.01
CA LEU A 56 6.32 5.14 0.70
C LEU A 56 7.50 5.50 1.61
N ALA A 57 8.61 5.90 1.01
CA ALA A 57 9.79 6.40 1.71
C ALA A 57 10.41 7.60 0.95
N LYS A 58 11.43 8.22 1.55
CA LYS A 58 12.19 9.28 0.89
C LYS A 58 13.00 8.75 -0.31
N GLU A 59 13.53 7.53 -0.18
CA GLU A 59 14.41 6.89 -1.15
C GLU A 59 14.03 5.41 -1.29
N ALA A 60 14.30 4.84 -2.46
CA ALA A 60 14.07 3.42 -2.69
C ALA A 60 15.01 2.54 -1.86
N GLY A 61 14.48 1.43 -1.36
CA GLY A 61 15.24 0.50 -0.56
C GLY A 61 14.36 -0.51 0.15
N SER A 62 14.79 -0.90 1.35
CA SER A 62 14.03 -1.77 2.23
C SER A 62 13.98 -1.18 3.62
N MET A 63 12.82 -1.27 4.26
CA MET A 63 12.64 -0.87 5.66
C MET A 63 12.24 -2.08 6.48
N VAL A 64 12.73 -2.14 7.72
CA VAL A 64 12.38 -3.18 8.68
C VAL A 64 11.33 -2.62 9.63
N PHE A 65 10.21 -3.33 9.70
CA PHE A 65 9.11 -3.05 10.61
C PHE A 65 9.01 -4.16 11.65
N THR A 66 8.83 -3.79 12.91
CA THR A 66 8.57 -4.76 13.98
C THR A 66 7.08 -4.82 14.27
N LYS A 67 6.48 -6.00 14.13
CA LYS A 67 5.08 -6.23 14.51
C LYS A 67 4.91 -6.17 16.04
N PRO A 68 3.76 -5.70 16.55
CA PRO A 68 3.40 -5.86 17.96
C PRO A 68 3.39 -7.35 18.35
N LYS A 69 3.73 -7.66 19.62
CA LYS A 69 3.60 -9.01 20.16
C LYS A 69 2.14 -9.46 20.26
N ASP A 70 1.24 -8.51 20.42
CA ASP A 70 -0.18 -8.73 20.48
C ASP A 70 -0.76 -8.70 19.06
N LYS A 71 -1.51 -9.75 18.69
CA LYS A 71 -2.10 -9.89 17.36
C LYS A 71 -3.27 -8.93 17.12
N ASP A 72 -3.84 -8.37 18.18
CA ASP A 72 -4.94 -7.41 18.11
C ASP A 72 -4.46 -5.97 17.89
N HIS A 73 -3.15 -5.71 18.01
CA HIS A 73 -2.53 -4.43 17.70
C HIS A 73 -1.97 -4.43 16.27
N VAL A 74 -2.49 -3.53 15.44
CA VAL A 74 -2.17 -3.45 13.99
C VAL A 74 -0.99 -2.55 13.65
N SER A 75 -0.54 -1.69 14.57
CA SER A 75 0.48 -0.67 14.28
C SER A 75 1.90 -1.24 14.28
N MET A 76 2.56 -1.24 13.12
CA MET A 76 3.96 -1.63 12.97
C MET A 76 4.90 -0.46 13.31
N ARG A 77 5.98 -0.72 14.04
CA ARG A 77 6.99 0.31 14.38
C ARG A 77 8.22 0.21 13.47
N LEU A 78 8.70 1.35 12.99
CA LEU A 78 9.94 1.43 12.23
C LEU A 78 11.17 1.05 13.08
N GLY A 79 12.00 0.14 12.60
CA GLY A 79 13.28 -0.24 13.21
C GLY A 79 13.26 -1.54 14.02
N SER A 80 14.44 -2.13 14.22
CA SER A 80 14.64 -3.33 15.05
C SER A 80 14.58 -2.96 16.52
N HIS A 81 13.58 -3.47 17.22
CA HIS A 81 13.45 -3.28 18.67
C HIS A 81 13.62 -4.63 19.37
N ASP A 82 14.68 -4.78 20.15
CA ASP A 82 14.93 -5.99 20.93
C ASP A 82 13.75 -6.25 21.90
N GLY A 83 13.17 -7.44 21.82
CA GLY A 83 12.07 -7.87 22.67
C GLY A 83 10.66 -7.55 22.17
N LEU A 84 10.50 -6.96 20.98
CA LEU A 84 9.22 -6.82 20.26
C LEU A 84 9.13 -7.87 19.13
N GLY A 85 7.94 -8.08 18.55
CA GLY A 85 7.53 -9.30 17.83
C GLY A 85 8.24 -9.57 16.49
N GLU A 86 7.54 -10.22 15.56
CA GLU A 86 8.12 -10.63 14.26
C GLU A 86 8.56 -9.39 13.46
N GLN A 87 9.78 -9.43 12.92
CA GLN A 87 10.29 -8.40 12.02
C GLN A 87 9.90 -8.72 10.58
N VAL A 88 9.39 -7.73 9.86
CA VAL A 88 9.11 -7.80 8.43
C VAL A 88 9.93 -6.76 7.71
N THR A 89 10.76 -7.21 6.78
CA THR A 89 11.43 -6.35 5.82
C THR A 89 10.52 -6.13 4.63
N VAL A 90 10.24 -4.88 4.31
CA VAL A 90 9.38 -4.51 3.17
C VAL A 90 10.11 -3.60 2.19
N PRO A 91 9.84 -3.73 0.88
CA PRO A 91 10.36 -2.81 -0.10
C PRO A 91 9.68 -1.45 0.05
N VAL A 92 10.45 -0.38 -0.11
CA VAL A 92 9.95 0.99 -0.11
C VAL A 92 10.50 1.75 -1.30
N SER A 93 9.77 2.78 -1.72
CA SER A 93 10.15 3.63 -2.85
C SER A 93 9.66 5.05 -2.65
N SER A 94 10.24 6.00 -3.38
CA SER A 94 9.77 7.38 -3.35
C SER A 94 8.59 7.60 -4.28
N LEU A 95 7.77 8.61 -3.97
CA LEU A 95 6.69 9.04 -4.85
C LEU A 95 7.22 9.40 -6.25
N LYS A 96 8.41 10.02 -6.31
CA LYS A 96 9.06 10.39 -7.57
C LYS A 96 9.41 9.16 -8.40
N ASP A 97 9.91 8.11 -7.76
CA ASP A 97 10.26 6.86 -8.46
C ASP A 97 9.01 6.16 -8.98
N TRP A 98 7.91 6.14 -8.20
CA TRP A 98 6.62 5.63 -8.68
C TRP A 98 6.08 6.42 -9.86
N MET A 99 6.06 7.76 -9.78
CA MET A 99 5.62 8.59 -10.90
C MET A 99 6.46 8.34 -12.15
N THR A 100 7.79 8.23 -12.01
CA THR A 100 8.69 7.89 -13.12
C THR A 100 8.39 6.51 -13.70
N LYS A 101 8.27 5.49 -12.84
CA LYS A 101 8.01 4.09 -13.20
C LYS A 101 6.68 3.90 -13.94
N PHE A 102 5.65 4.66 -13.55
CA PHE A 102 4.32 4.57 -14.14
C PHE A 102 4.05 5.69 -15.17
N HIS A 103 5.08 6.44 -15.56
CA HIS A 103 5.02 7.52 -16.55
C HIS A 103 4.03 8.65 -16.22
N HIS A 104 3.81 8.91 -14.94
CA HIS A 104 2.97 10.01 -14.47
C HIS A 104 3.74 11.33 -14.46
N GLN A 105 3.24 12.34 -15.18
CA GLN A 105 3.78 13.70 -15.12
C GLN A 105 3.10 14.57 -14.05
N HIS A 106 1.91 14.16 -13.60
CA HIS A 106 1.07 14.87 -12.64
C HIS A 106 0.24 13.85 -11.84
N LEU A 107 -0.21 14.23 -10.65
CA LEU A 107 -1.17 13.48 -9.84
C LEU A 107 -2.38 14.37 -9.58
N ASP A 108 -3.55 13.99 -10.08
CA ASP A 108 -4.79 14.74 -9.78
C ASP A 108 -5.17 14.61 -8.31
N ILE A 109 -4.93 13.43 -7.73
CA ILE A 109 -5.22 13.12 -6.33
C ILE A 109 -4.10 12.25 -5.75
N LEU A 110 -3.61 12.63 -4.58
CA LEU A 110 -2.71 11.84 -3.74
C LEU A 110 -3.35 11.58 -2.38
N LYS A 111 -3.94 10.39 -2.22
CA LYS A 111 -4.40 9.88 -0.91
C LYS A 111 -3.23 9.18 -0.21
N ILE A 112 -2.92 9.61 1.00
CA ILE A 112 -1.91 9.02 1.88
C ILE A 112 -2.55 8.77 3.25
N ASP A 113 -2.48 7.52 3.69
CA ASP A 113 -2.95 7.08 5.00
C ASP A 113 -1.96 6.04 5.54
N ILE A 114 -0.84 6.49 6.09
CA ILE A 114 0.27 5.65 6.51
C ILE A 114 0.62 5.89 7.98
N GLU A 115 0.98 4.82 8.67
CA GLU A 115 1.59 4.87 10.00
C GLU A 115 3.13 4.85 9.87
N GLY A 116 3.83 5.53 10.79
CA GLY A 116 5.30 5.62 10.83
C GLY A 116 5.90 5.05 12.11
#